data_AF-A0A840URB7-F1
#
_entry.id   AF-A0A840URB7-F1
#
_cell.length_a   1.000
_cell.length_b   1.000
_cell.length_c   1.000
_cell.angle_alpha   90.00
_cell.angle_beta   90.00
_cell.angle_gamma   90.00
#
_symmetry.space_group_name_H-M   'P 1'
#
loop_
_entity.id
_entity.type
_entity.pdbx_description
1 polymer ?
#
loop_
_entity_poly.entity_id
_entity_poly.type
_entity_poly.pdbx_seq_one_letter_code
_entity_poly.pdbx_strand_id
1 'polypeptide(L)'
;MKIMIPTASSKSVGLRAIVNKSQVQEVIAILEDRTSEIGTQTWNRRYRDYMDKIKTGSVHEVATVLRDLFLLSIDKDLSYGERKMLDTAKNLLVKELSLAQDVDEAKISQKIETIFS
;
A
#
# COMPACT_ATOMS: atom_id res chain seq x y z
N MET A 1 -5.24 -7.20 23.44
CA MET A 1 -6.06 -6.02 23.82
C MET A 1 -7.48 -6.23 23.28
N LYS A 2 -8.53 -5.90 24.04
CA LYS A 2 -9.93 -6.00 23.60
C LYS A 2 -10.50 -4.59 23.42
N ILE A 3 -10.96 -4.27 22.21
CA ILE A 3 -11.59 -2.97 21.87
C ILE A 3 -13.07 -3.27 21.60
N MET A 4 -13.97 -2.63 22.35
CA MET A 4 -15.41 -2.76 22.17
C MET A 4 -15.94 -1.52 21.45
N ILE A 5 -16.63 -1.73 20.32
CA ILE A 5 -17.11 -0.65 19.45
C ILE A 5 -18.63 -0.79 19.31
N PRO A 6 -19.42 0.26 19.57
CA PRO A 6 -20.87 0.23 19.36
C PRO A 6 -21.19 -0.09 17.90
N THR A 7 -22.01 -1.12 17.65
CA THR A 7 -22.38 -1.54 16.29
C THR A 7 -23.09 -0.44 15.51
N ALA A 8 -23.83 0.45 16.18
CA ALA A 8 -24.49 1.61 15.60
C ALA A 8 -23.52 2.68 15.07
N SER A 9 -22.36 2.84 15.71
CA SER A 9 -21.33 3.83 15.34
C SER A 9 -20.22 3.22 14.49
N SER A 10 -20.27 1.93 14.19
CA SER A 10 -19.22 1.20 13.45
C SER A 10 -18.83 1.88 12.12
N LYS A 11 -19.82 2.36 11.35
CA LYS A 11 -19.58 3.15 10.12
C LYS A 11 -19.04 4.56 10.41
N SER A 12 -19.46 5.20 11.50
CA SER A 12 -18.98 6.55 11.88
C SER A 12 -17.57 6.55 12.45
N VAL A 13 -17.08 5.40 12.94
CA VAL A 13 -15.73 5.20 13.47
C VAL A 13 -14.75 4.81 12.35
N GLY A 14 -15.22 4.65 11.11
CA GLY A 14 -14.37 4.34 9.96
C GLY A 14 -13.95 2.87 9.87
N LEU A 15 -14.71 1.95 10.49
CA LEU A 15 -14.46 0.51 10.32
C LEU A 15 -14.76 0.12 8.87
N ARG A 16 -13.72 -0.32 8.17
CA ARG A 16 -13.79 -0.85 6.81
C ARG A 16 -13.69 -2.37 6.87
N ALA A 17 -14.50 -3.06 6.06
CA ALA A 17 -14.33 -4.48 5.83
C ALA A 17 -12.98 -4.75 5.12
N ILE A 18 -12.33 -5.84 5.51
CA ILE A 18 -11.08 -6.29 4.89
C ILE A 18 -11.31 -6.50 3.40
N VAL A 19 -10.30 -6.19 2.59
CA VAL A 19 -10.36 -6.33 1.14
C VAL A 19 -10.58 -7.79 0.73
N ASN A 20 -11.42 -8.02 -0.27
CA ASN A 20 -11.71 -9.35 -0.79
C ASN A 20 -10.56 -9.87 -1.66
N LYS A 21 -10.44 -11.20 -1.80
CA LYS A 21 -9.45 -11.86 -2.69
C LYS A 21 -9.44 -11.32 -4.13
N SER A 22 -10.60 -10.91 -4.67
CA SER A 22 -10.69 -10.27 -6.00
C SER A 22 -9.97 -8.92 -6.04
N GLN A 23 -10.20 -8.06 -5.04
CA GLN A 23 -9.54 -6.75 -4.95
C GLN A 23 -8.03 -6.90 -4.76
N VAL A 24 -7.60 -7.96 -4.07
CA VAL A 24 -6.18 -8.29 -3.97
C VAL A 24 -5.56 -8.59 -5.34
N GLN A 25 -6.24 -9.36 -6.19
CA GLN A 25 -5.74 -9.63 -7.54
C GLN A 25 -5.69 -8.35 -8.38
N GLU A 26 -6.69 -7.47 -8.26
CA GLU A 26 -6.67 -6.16 -8.92
C GLU A 26 -5.50 -5.30 -8.44
N VAL A 27 -5.21 -5.28 -7.13
CA VAL A 27 -4.06 -4.58 -6.56
C VAL A 27 -2.74 -5.13 -7.09
N ILE A 28 -2.61 -6.45 -7.17
CA ILE A 28 -1.42 -7.11 -7.75
C ILE A 28 -1.26 -6.73 -9.22
N ALA A 29 -2.35 -6.71 -10.00
CA ALA A 29 -2.31 -6.28 -11.39
C ALA A 29 -1.90 -4.79 -11.53
N ILE A 30 -2.37 -3.91 -10.63
CA ILE A 30 -1.95 -2.50 -10.58
C ILE A 30 -0.45 -2.38 -10.24
N LEU A 31 0.06 -3.24 -9.37
CA LEU A 31 1.48 -3.30 -9.00
C LEU A 31 2.36 -3.79 -10.17
N GLU A 32 1.87 -4.74 -10.96
CA GLU A 32 2.52 -5.22 -12.19
C GLU A 32 2.50 -4.19 -13.32
N ASP A 33 1.51 -3.29 -13.33
CA ASP A 33 1.42 -2.21 -14.32
C ASP A 33 2.48 -1.14 -14.06
N ARG A 34 3.61 -1.24 -14.79
CA ARG A 34 4.77 -0.34 -14.68
C ARG A 34 4.59 0.99 -15.46
N THR A 35 3.40 1.30 -15.99
CA THR A 35 3.14 2.45 -16.89
C THR A 35 2.85 3.75 -16.14
N SER A 36 3.37 3.92 -14.92
CA SER A 36 3.19 5.17 -14.18
C SER A 36 4.20 6.21 -14.67
N GLU A 37 3.76 7.15 -15.51
CA GLU A 37 4.55 8.33 -15.86
C GLU A 37 4.74 9.20 -14.62
N ILE A 38 5.94 9.14 -14.05
CA ILE A 38 6.33 9.95 -12.90
C ILE A 38 6.46 11.39 -13.40
N GLY A 39 5.34 12.11 -13.45
CA GLY A 39 5.27 13.52 -13.85
C GLY A 39 6.29 14.38 -13.10
N THR A 40 6.66 15.51 -13.69
CA THR A 40 7.75 16.41 -13.27
C THR A 40 7.48 17.19 -11.97
N GLN A 41 6.72 16.62 -11.03
CA GLN A 41 6.37 17.28 -9.77
C GLN A 41 7.43 17.07 -8.68
N THR A 42 7.65 18.10 -7.88
CA THR A 42 8.56 18.11 -6.75
C THR A 42 8.18 17.04 -5.71
N TRP A 43 9.16 16.21 -5.33
CA TRP A 43 9.04 15.15 -4.33
C TRP A 43 8.28 15.58 -3.05
N ASN A 44 8.53 16.80 -2.56
CA ASN A 44 7.92 17.31 -1.33
C ASN A 44 6.38 17.44 -1.40
N ARG A 45 5.83 17.71 -2.59
CA ARG A 45 4.37 17.75 -2.78
C ARG A 45 3.79 16.35 -2.85
N ARG A 46 4.45 15.46 -3.61
CA ARG A 46 4.10 14.03 -3.69
C ARG A 46 4.13 13.32 -2.35
N TYR A 47 5.14 13.59 -1.53
CA TYR A 47 5.28 12.98 -0.21
C TYR A 47 4.04 13.26 0.66
N ARG A 48 3.55 14.52 0.63
CA ARG A 48 2.32 14.89 1.34
C ARG A 48 1.11 14.14 0.79
N ASP A 49 0.95 14.13 -0.54
CA ASP A 49 -0.16 13.44 -1.18
C ASP A 49 -0.14 11.92 -0.90
N TYR A 50 1.05 11.30 -0.91
CA TYR A 50 1.24 9.88 -0.59
C TYR A 50 0.98 9.60 0.88
N MET A 51 1.37 10.50 1.77
CA MET A 51 1.08 10.38 3.19
C MET A 51 -0.41 10.50 3.47
N ASP A 52 -1.13 11.40 2.79
CA ASP A 52 -2.58 11.49 2.88
C ASP A 52 -3.28 10.24 2.31
N LYS A 53 -2.78 9.70 1.18
CA LYS A 53 -3.24 8.42 0.61
C LYS A 53 -3.00 7.20 1.50
N ILE A 54 -1.89 7.20 2.25
CA ILE A 54 -1.64 6.15 3.25
C ILE A 54 -2.60 6.32 4.43
N LYS A 55 -2.92 7.58 4.80
CA LYS A 55 -3.80 7.91 5.92
C LYS A 55 -5.28 7.65 5.62
N THR A 56 -5.71 7.75 4.36
CA THR A 56 -7.05 7.31 3.93
C THR A 56 -7.21 5.79 4.01
N GLY A 57 -6.12 5.02 4.07
CA GLY A 57 -6.15 3.58 4.35
C GLY A 57 -6.74 2.73 3.22
N SER A 58 -6.88 3.27 2.02
CA SER A 58 -7.38 2.53 0.87
C SER A 58 -6.27 1.66 0.28
N VAL A 59 -6.48 0.34 0.21
CA VAL A 59 -5.46 -0.59 -0.29
C VAL A 59 -4.97 -0.25 -1.70
N HIS A 60 -5.88 0.23 -2.57
CA HIS A 60 -5.56 0.62 -3.94
C HIS A 60 -4.64 1.86 -3.98
N GLU A 61 -4.87 2.80 -3.07
CA GLU A 61 -4.04 4.00 -2.97
C GLU A 61 -2.65 3.65 -2.41
N VAL A 62 -2.60 2.82 -1.36
CA VAL A 62 -1.33 2.32 -0.80
C VAL A 62 -0.53 1.54 -1.84
N ALA A 63 -1.21 0.71 -2.65
CA ALA A 63 -0.57 -0.02 -3.76
C ALA A 63 0.03 0.92 -4.81
N THR A 64 -0.70 1.96 -5.19
CA THR A 64 -0.23 2.97 -6.14
C THR A 64 1.00 3.71 -5.59
N VAL A 65 0.96 4.10 -4.32
CA VAL A 65 2.09 4.76 -3.64
C VAL A 65 3.30 3.83 -3.58
N LEU A 66 3.12 2.57 -3.19
CA LEU A 66 4.20 1.57 -3.14
C LEU A 66 4.86 1.42 -4.51
N ARG A 67 4.05 1.26 -5.57
CA ARG A 67 4.52 1.13 -6.95
C ARG A 67 5.31 2.35 -7.39
N ASP A 68 4.78 3.56 -7.19
CA ASP A 68 5.45 4.78 -7.62
C ASP A 68 6.78 4.97 -6.89
N LEU A 69 6.82 4.72 -5.57
CA LEU A 69 8.06 4.74 -4.77
C LEU A 69 9.07 3.69 -5.23
N PHE A 70 8.58 2.51 -5.62
CA PHE A 70 9.42 1.43 -6.10
C PHE A 70 10.05 1.77 -7.46
N LEU A 71 9.28 2.32 -8.40
CA LEU A 71 9.80 2.80 -9.69
C LEU A 71 10.84 3.92 -9.50
N LEU A 72 10.58 4.86 -8.57
CA LEU A 72 11.56 5.86 -8.15
C LEU A 72 12.85 5.21 -7.62
N SER A 73 12.74 4.06 -6.94
CA SER A 73 13.89 3.36 -6.36
C SER A 73 14.75 2.59 -7.33
N ILE A 74 14.20 2.27 -8.50
CA ILE A 74 14.96 1.70 -9.60
C ILE A 74 15.73 2.81 -10.35
N ASP A 75 15.12 3.99 -10.52
CA ASP A 75 15.71 5.09 -11.30
C ASP A 75 16.69 5.95 -10.48
N LYS A 76 16.45 6.11 -9.17
CA LYS A 76 17.29 6.92 -8.26
C LYS A 76 17.49 6.27 -6.90
N ASP A 77 18.62 6.58 -6.27
CA ASP A 77 18.84 6.28 -4.86
C ASP A 77 17.86 7.09 -3.99
N LEU A 78 16.94 6.38 -3.33
CA LEU A 78 15.96 6.98 -2.43
C LEU A 78 16.64 7.63 -1.23
N SER A 79 16.17 8.82 -0.89
CA SER A 79 16.41 9.44 0.41
C SER A 79 15.78 8.60 1.54
N TYR A 80 16.33 8.73 2.75
CA TYR A 80 15.89 7.98 3.93
C TYR A 80 14.37 8.07 4.17
N GLY A 81 13.77 9.24 3.94
CA GLY A 81 12.32 9.44 4.11
C GLY A 81 11.48 8.64 3.11
N GLU A 82 11.93 8.53 1.87
CA GLU A 82 11.25 7.78 0.81
C GLU A 82 11.35 6.28 1.10
N ARG A 83 12.53 5.81 1.49
CA ARG A 83 12.75 4.41 1.88
C ARG A 83 11.88 4.02 3.08
N LYS A 84 11.75 4.90 4.08
CA LYS A 84 10.86 4.69 5.23
C LYS A 84 9.38 4.64 4.82
N MET A 85 8.96 5.48 3.88
CA MET A 85 7.59 5.48 3.36
C MET A 85 7.29 4.19 2.58
N LEU A 86 8.22 3.75 1.74
CA LEU A 86 8.12 2.50 1.00
C LEU A 86 7.98 1.30 1.95
N ASP A 87 8.79 1.24 3.00
CA ASP A 87 8.73 0.18 4.02
C ASP A 87 7.38 0.17 4.77
N THR A 88 6.88 1.36 5.11
CA THR A 88 5.58 1.52 5.75
C THR A 88 4.44 1.05 4.84
N ALA A 89 4.47 1.45 3.56
CA ALA A 89 3.49 1.03 2.57
C ALA A 89 3.57 -0.49 2.32
N LYS A 90 4.78 -1.06 2.24
CA LYS A 90 5.01 -2.51 2.08
C LYS A 90 4.38 -3.28 3.24
N ASN A 91 4.67 -2.87 4.47
CA ASN A 91 4.14 -3.52 5.68
C ASN A 91 2.61 -3.43 5.75
N LEU A 92 2.01 -2.30 5.41
CA LEU A 92 0.55 -2.15 5.37
C LEU A 92 -0.07 -3.06 4.31
N LEU A 93 0.50 -3.09 3.11
CA LEU A 93 0.00 -3.91 2.02
C LEU A 93 0.13 -5.40 2.36
N VAL A 94 1.28 -5.84 2.89
CA VAL A 94 1.52 -7.22 3.30
C VAL A 94 0.51 -7.67 4.33
N LYS A 95 0.21 -6.84 5.34
CA LYS A 95 -0.78 -7.15 6.38
C LYS A 95 -2.19 -7.27 5.81
N GLU A 96 -2.61 -6.31 4.98
CA GLU A 96 -3.94 -6.35 4.34
C GLU A 96 -4.11 -7.59 3.45
N LEU A 97 -3.09 -7.89 2.65
CA LEU A 97 -3.09 -9.05 1.76
C LEU A 97 -3.05 -10.39 2.51
N SER A 98 -2.29 -10.45 3.60
CA SER A 98 -2.22 -11.61 4.50
C SER A 98 -3.58 -11.91 5.10
N LEU A 99 -4.25 -10.88 5.65
CA LEU A 99 -5.59 -10.99 6.22
C LEU A 99 -6.66 -11.32 5.17
N ALA A 100 -6.54 -10.79 3.95
CA ALA A 100 -7.48 -11.02 2.87
C ALA A 100 -7.36 -12.42 2.25
N GLN A 101 -6.14 -12.96 2.15
CA GLN A 101 -5.91 -14.28 1.56
C GLN A 101 -5.87 -15.41 2.57
N ASP A 102 -5.75 -15.10 3.87
CA ASP A 102 -5.44 -16.06 4.95
C ASP A 102 -4.10 -16.77 4.68
N VAL A 103 -3.09 -15.97 4.30
CA VAL A 103 -1.77 -16.46 3.88
C VAL A 103 -0.68 -15.72 4.66
N ASP A 104 0.36 -16.44 5.06
CA ASP A 104 1.51 -15.90 5.78
C ASP A 104 2.12 -14.64 5.15
N GLU A 105 2.48 -13.66 5.99
CA GLU A 105 3.10 -12.39 5.59
C GLU A 105 4.38 -12.60 4.77
N ALA A 106 5.13 -13.69 5.07
CA ALA A 106 6.34 -14.06 4.34
C ALA A 106 6.06 -14.44 2.88
N LYS A 107 4.98 -15.19 2.62
CA LYS A 107 4.59 -15.60 1.26
C LYS A 107 4.11 -14.39 0.44
N ILE A 108 3.36 -13.49 1.07
CA ILE A 108 2.94 -12.25 0.43
C ILE A 108 4.14 -11.37 0.10
N SER A 109 5.08 -11.22 1.04
CA SER A 109 6.30 -10.44 0.84
C SER A 109 7.13 -10.96 -0.33
N GLN A 110 7.31 -12.29 -0.42
CA GLN A 110 7.98 -12.91 -1.58
C GLN A 110 7.24 -12.66 -2.89
N LYS A 111 5.91 -12.70 -2.88
CA LYS A 111 5.10 -12.44 -4.07
C LYS A 111 5.26 -11.00 -4.55
N ILE A 112 5.26 -10.04 -3.62
CA ILE A 112 5.52 -8.63 -3.88
C ILE A 112 6.94 -8.45 -4.43
N GLU A 113 7.95 -9.08 -3.82
CA GLU A 113 9.33 -9.03 -4.30
C GLU A 113 9.49 -9.66 -5.70
N THR A 114 8.71 -10.70 -6.02
CA THR A 114 8.73 -11.33 -7.36
C THR A 114 8.16 -10.41 -8.43
N ILE A 115 7.11 -9.64 -8.13
CA ILE A 115 6.53 -8.64 -9.06
C ILE A 115 7.54 -7.52 -9.38
N PHE A 116 8.40 -7.24 -8.41
CA PHE A 116 9.36 -6.16 -8.42
C PHE A 116 10.77 -6.57 -8.86
N SER A 117 11.04 -7.88 -8.93
CA SER A 117 12.25 -8.43 -9.54
C SER A 117 12.17 -8.39 -11.08
#